data_AF-A0A450Y912-F1
#
_entry.id   AF-A0A450Y912-F1
#
_cell.length_a   1.000
_cell.length_b   1.000
_cell.length_c   1.000
_cell.angle_alpha   90.00
_cell.angle_beta   90.00
_cell.angle_gamma   90.00
#
_symmetry.space_group_name_H-M   'P 1'
#
loop_
_entity.id
_entity.type
_entity.pdbx_description
1 polymer ?
#
loop_
_entity_poly.entity_id
_entity_poly.type
_entity_poly.pdbx_seq_one_letter_code
_entity_poly.pdbx_strand_id
1 'polypeptide(L)'
;MDPVLTKSRWLLLKRQENLTEKQDTKLAELLKLNLRSIRSYLLKGEFQLFWTHASPYWTELFLDNPRAKTMRSKIEPMKKVARMFEEPSAPVTKLVLG
;
A
#
# COMPACT_ATOMS: atom_id res chain seq x y z
N MET A 1 -19.45 9.76 -1.60
CA MET A 1 -19.28 8.36 -1.16
C MET A 1 -19.83 7.49 -2.26
N ASP A 2 -19.04 6.55 -2.80
CA ASP A 2 -19.44 5.78 -3.99
C ASP A 2 -20.54 4.75 -3.64
N PRO A 3 -21.71 4.78 -4.31
CA PRO A 3 -22.83 3.88 -4.00
C PRO A 3 -22.49 2.39 -4.15
N VAL A 4 -21.60 2.06 -5.09
CA VAL A 4 -21.15 0.68 -5.38
C VAL A 4 -20.40 0.03 -4.21
N LEU A 5 -19.86 0.82 -3.29
CA LEU A 5 -19.20 0.33 -2.09
C LEU A 5 -20.16 0.09 -0.92
N THR A 6 -21.46 0.34 -1.09
CA THR A 6 -22.44 0.18 -0.02
C THR A 6 -22.50 -1.28 0.43
N LYS A 7 -22.43 -1.50 1.75
CA LYS A 7 -22.30 -2.83 2.42
C LYS A 7 -20.99 -3.59 2.16
N SER A 8 -20.10 -3.11 1.29
CA SER A 8 -18.84 -3.78 0.93
C SER A 8 -17.57 -3.02 1.34
N ARG A 9 -17.70 -1.82 1.95
CA ARG A 9 -16.55 -0.98 2.37
C ARG A 9 -15.54 -1.71 3.27
N TRP A 10 -16.03 -2.51 4.19
CA TRP A 10 -15.19 -3.23 5.16
C TRP A 10 -14.31 -4.31 4.50
N LEU A 11 -14.64 -4.75 3.28
CA LEU A 11 -13.79 -5.68 2.51
C LEU A 11 -12.42 -5.06 2.22
N LEU A 12 -12.36 -3.75 2.00
CA LEU A 12 -11.11 -3.02 1.76
C LEU A 12 -10.24 -2.90 3.02
N LEU A 13 -10.78 -3.23 4.19
CA LEU A 13 -10.03 -3.16 5.45
C LEU A 13 -9.50 -4.52 5.90
N LYS A 14 -10.05 -5.61 5.36
CA LYS A 14 -9.61 -6.96 5.69
C LYS A 14 -8.28 -7.31 5.02
N ARG A 15 -7.51 -8.18 5.67
CA ARG A 15 -6.40 -8.92 5.04
C ARG A 15 -6.98 -9.94 4.06
N GLN A 16 -6.29 -10.15 2.95
CA GLN A 16 -6.75 -11.05 1.89
C GLN A 16 -6.88 -12.49 2.39
N GLU A 17 -5.99 -12.91 3.28
CA GLU A 17 -6.01 -14.20 4.00
C GLU A 17 -7.28 -14.42 4.86
N ASN A 18 -7.98 -13.35 5.26
CA ASN A 18 -9.16 -13.39 6.13
C ASN A 18 -10.49 -13.24 5.37
N LEU A 19 -10.45 -13.32 4.04
CA LEU A 19 -11.62 -13.24 3.17
C LEU A 19 -12.22 -14.63 2.97
N THR A 20 -13.56 -14.70 2.97
CA THR A 20 -14.24 -15.89 2.46
C THR A 20 -14.26 -15.87 0.93
N GLU A 21 -14.44 -17.01 0.27
CA GLU A 21 -14.47 -17.13 -1.19
C GLU A 21 -15.46 -16.14 -1.86
N LYS A 22 -16.64 -15.97 -1.28
CA LYS A 22 -17.64 -14.99 -1.74
C LYS A 22 -17.16 -13.54 -1.58
N GLN A 23 -16.43 -13.24 -0.50
CA GLN A 23 -15.87 -11.93 -0.24
C GLN A 23 -14.72 -11.61 -1.19
N ASP A 24 -13.88 -12.62 -1.50
CA ASP A 24 -12.76 -12.50 -2.43
C ASP A 24 -13.25 -12.25 -3.86
N THR A 25 -14.24 -13.01 -4.32
CA THR A 25 -14.91 -12.77 -5.62
C THR A 25 -15.46 -11.35 -5.69
N LYS A 26 -16.11 -10.88 -4.62
CA LYS A 26 -16.66 -9.53 -4.58
C LYS A 26 -15.59 -8.46 -4.59
N LEU A 27 -14.47 -8.68 -3.89
CA LEU A 27 -13.33 -7.79 -3.91
C LEU A 27 -12.72 -7.71 -5.32
N ALA A 28 -12.56 -8.84 -6.01
CA ALA A 28 -12.04 -8.88 -7.38
C ALA A 28 -12.88 -8.04 -8.37
N GLU A 29 -14.21 -8.03 -8.22
CA GLU A 29 -15.07 -7.12 -8.98
C GLU A 29 -14.80 -5.64 -8.67
N LEU A 30 -14.66 -5.31 -7.39
CA LEU A 30 -14.41 -3.94 -6.93
C LEU A 30 -13.04 -3.42 -7.39
N LEU A 31 -12.02 -4.29 -7.45
CA LEU A 31 -10.67 -3.92 -7.90
C LEU A 31 -10.62 -3.48 -9.37
N LYS A 32 -11.61 -3.84 -10.18
CA LYS A 32 -11.73 -3.39 -11.58
C LYS A 32 -12.21 -1.94 -11.70
N LEU A 33 -12.68 -1.34 -10.60
CA LEU A 33 -13.22 0.02 -10.60
C LEU A 33 -12.12 1.05 -10.34
N ASN A 34 -12.13 2.16 -11.10
CA ASN A 34 -11.19 3.26 -10.92
C ASN A 34 -11.60 4.24 -9.81
N LEU A 35 -12.02 3.72 -8.66
CA LEU A 35 -12.40 4.55 -7.51
C LEU A 35 -11.18 4.95 -6.68
N ARG A 36 -11.27 6.10 -6.01
CA ARG A 36 -10.20 6.57 -5.13
C ARG A 36 -9.93 5.56 -3.99
N SER A 37 -10.98 4.99 -3.40
CA SER A 37 -10.85 4.01 -2.32
C SER A 37 -10.17 2.71 -2.75
N ILE A 38 -10.39 2.28 -4.00
CA ILE A 38 -9.77 1.08 -4.57
C ILE A 38 -8.29 1.33 -4.85
N ARG A 39 -7.94 2.49 -5.43
CA ARG A 39 -6.54 2.88 -5.61
C ARG A 39 -5.79 2.97 -4.27
N SER A 40 -6.43 3.53 -3.23
CA SER A 40 -5.85 3.54 -1.89
C SER A 40 -5.67 2.13 -1.30
N TYR A 41 -6.59 1.20 -1.57
CA TYR A 41 -6.49 -0.19 -1.15
C TYR A 41 -5.30 -0.91 -1.80
N LEU A 42 -5.18 -0.82 -3.13
CA LEU A 42 -4.07 -1.44 -3.88
C LEU A 42 -2.72 -0.92 -3.40
N LEU A 43 -2.61 0.40 -3.23
CA LEU A 43 -1.39 1.03 -2.75
C LEU A 43 -1.00 0.57 -1.34
N LYS A 44 -1.98 0.34 -0.47
CA LYS A 44 -1.74 -0.25 0.86
C LYS A 44 -1.15 -1.65 0.73
N GLY A 45 -1.62 -2.45 -0.24
CA GLY A 45 -1.07 -3.79 -0.53
C GLY A 45 0.38 -3.72 -0.99
N GLU A 46 0.69 -2.86 -1.96
CA GLU A 46 2.06 -2.63 -2.44
C GLU A 46 2.99 -2.20 -1.30
N PHE A 47 2.51 -1.33 -0.40
CA PHE A 47 3.27 -0.89 0.76
C PHE A 47 3.52 -2.01 1.78
N GLN A 48 2.52 -2.83 2.05
CA GLN A 48 2.67 -3.98 2.94
C GLN A 48 3.70 -4.96 2.39
N LEU A 49 3.66 -5.25 1.09
CA LEU A 49 4.62 -6.11 0.42
C LEU A 49 6.04 -5.53 0.50
N PHE A 50 6.16 -4.23 0.25
CA PHE A 50 7.43 -3.51 0.40
C PHE A 50 8.01 -3.66 1.81
N TRP A 51 7.19 -3.53 2.87
CA TRP A 51 7.69 -3.64 4.25
C TRP A 51 8.02 -5.08 4.67
N THR A 52 7.25 -6.07 4.21
CA THR A 52 7.49 -7.48 4.50
C THR A 52 8.68 -8.05 3.73
N HIS A 53 9.03 -7.48 2.57
CA HIS A 53 10.17 -7.86 1.75
C HIS A 53 11.27 -6.79 1.67
N ALA A 54 11.30 -5.84 2.61
CA ALA A 54 12.34 -4.82 2.68
C ALA A 54 13.70 -5.47 3.01
N SER A 55 14.40 -5.91 1.98
CA SER A 55 15.82 -6.24 2.01
C SER A 55 16.61 -5.02 1.55
N PRO A 56 17.79 -4.72 2.10
CA PRO A 56 18.68 -3.65 1.61
C PRO A 56 18.91 -3.70 0.09
N TYR A 57 18.86 -4.91 -0.48
CA TYR A 57 18.95 -5.16 -1.92
C TYR A 57 17.80 -4.55 -2.75
N TRP A 58 16.58 -4.51 -2.21
CA TRP A 58 15.43 -3.89 -2.90
C TRP A 58 15.49 -2.37 -2.90
N THR A 59 16.25 -1.77 -1.98
CA THR A 59 16.51 -0.33 -1.93
C THR A 59 17.40 0.13 -3.08
N GLU A 60 18.19 -0.76 -3.70
CA GLU A 60 18.95 -0.44 -4.91
C GLU A 60 18.17 -0.82 -6.18
N LEU A 61 17.51 -1.99 -6.20
CA LEU A 61 16.88 -2.53 -7.42
C LEU A 61 15.54 -1.86 -7.80
N PHE A 62 14.78 -1.35 -6.83
CA PHE A 62 13.50 -0.70 -7.11
C PHE A 62 13.64 0.80 -7.46
N LEU A 63 14.88 1.34 -7.46
CA LEU A 63 15.11 2.78 -7.53
C LEU A 63 15.91 3.30 -8.74
N ASP A 64 15.43 3.08 -9.97
CA ASP A 64 15.93 3.89 -11.10
C ASP A 64 15.33 5.32 -11.13
N ASN A 65 14.16 5.59 -10.53
CA ASN A 65 13.74 6.97 -10.13
C ASN A 65 12.44 7.04 -9.26
N PRO A 66 12.42 6.59 -8.00
CA PRO A 66 11.17 6.48 -7.23
C PRO A 66 10.73 7.78 -6.61
N ARG A 67 11.69 8.67 -6.40
CA ARG A 67 11.46 10.05 -5.96
C ARG A 67 10.47 10.76 -6.87
N ALA A 68 10.68 10.69 -8.19
CA ALA A 68 9.81 11.36 -9.16
C ALA A 68 8.39 10.75 -9.17
N LYS A 69 8.25 9.42 -9.14
CA LYS A 69 6.94 8.75 -9.19
C LYS A 69 6.15 8.94 -7.88
N THR A 70 6.80 8.78 -6.73
CA THR A 70 6.17 8.92 -5.41
C THR A 70 5.83 10.36 -5.08
N MET A 71 6.72 11.33 -5.38
CA MET A 71 6.43 12.74 -5.14
C MET A 71 5.38 13.31 -6.10
N ARG A 72 5.24 12.74 -7.31
CA ARG A 72 4.14 13.05 -8.24
C ARG A 72 2.80 12.41 -7.83
N SER A 73 2.81 11.38 -6.98
CA SER A 73 1.58 10.80 -6.46
C SER A 73 0.90 11.79 -5.50
N LYS A 74 -0.42 11.99 -5.58
CA LYS A 74 -1.18 12.82 -4.62
C LYS A 74 -1.47 12.09 -3.31
N ILE A 75 -0.52 11.26 -2.85
CA ILE A 75 -0.72 10.30 -1.77
C ILE A 75 0.30 10.57 -0.68
N GLU A 76 -0.08 11.45 0.24
CA GLU A 76 0.78 12.01 1.27
C GLU A 76 1.44 11.00 2.21
N PRO A 77 0.78 9.89 2.58
CA PRO A 77 1.44 8.80 3.28
C PRO A 77 2.65 8.25 2.50
N MET A 78 2.54 8.11 1.18
CA MET A 78 3.60 7.56 0.34
C MET A 78 4.79 8.52 0.21
N LYS A 79 4.51 9.83 0.09
CA LYS A 79 5.56 10.86 0.13
C LYS A 79 6.26 10.92 1.48
N LYS A 80 5.54 10.69 2.58
CA LYS A 80 6.12 10.69 3.93
C LYS A 80 7.10 9.54 4.10
N VAL A 81 6.75 8.35 3.61
CA VAL A 81 7.64 7.18 3.68
C VAL A 81 8.85 7.33 2.76
N ALA A 82 8.68 7.83 1.53
CA ALA A 82 9.81 8.12 0.66
C ALA A 82 10.83 9.08 1.30
N ARG A 83 10.35 10.10 2.02
CA ARG A 83 11.19 11.03 2.79
C ARG A 83 11.89 10.39 4.00
N MET A 84 11.28 9.39 4.64
CA MET A 84 11.93 8.67 5.75
C MET A 84 13.15 7.86 5.28
N PHE A 85 13.17 7.41 4.03
CA PHE A 85 14.35 6.79 3.42
C PHE A 85 15.44 7.80 3.00
N GLU A 86 15.17 9.12 3.10
CA GLU A 86 16.15 10.17 2.76
C GLU A 86 17.02 10.59 3.97
N GLU A 87 16.71 10.14 5.20
CA GLU A 87 17.54 10.42 6.38
C GLU A 87 18.69 9.39 6.50
N PRO A 88 19.97 9.80 6.43
CA PRO A 88 21.12 8.90 6.52
C PRO A 88 21.47 8.49 7.97
N SER A 89 20.48 8.21 8.81
CA SER A 89 20.68 7.49 10.09
C SER A 89 19.36 7.25 10.84
N ALA A 90 18.65 6.17 10.51
CA ALA A 90 17.84 5.49 11.52
C ALA A 90 17.70 4.01 11.13
N PRO A 91 18.12 3.06 11.98
CA PRO A 91 17.90 1.67 11.69
C PRO A 91 16.38 1.42 11.74
N VAL A 92 15.84 0.98 10.60
CA VAL A 92 14.47 0.49 10.40
C VAL A 92 14.08 -0.54 11.50
N THR A 93 15.07 -1.11 12.16
CA THR A 93 15.01 -2.02 13.30
C THR A 93 14.39 -1.46 14.59
N LYS A 94 14.25 -0.14 14.78
CA LYS A 94 13.70 0.41 16.05
C LYS A 94 12.17 0.32 16.22
N LEU A 95 11.43 -0.12 15.20
CA LEU A 95 9.95 -0.26 15.27
C LEU A 95 9.47 -1.72 15.40
N VAL A 96 10.38 -2.70 15.46
CA VAL A 96 10.03 -4.13 15.62
C VAL A 96 10.28 -4.63 17.06
N LEU A 97 10.90 -3.83 17.92
CA LEU A 97 11.22 -4.19 19.32
C LEU A 97 10.90 -3.08 20.33
N GLY A 98 9.73 -2.43 20.21
CA GLY A 98 9.24 -1.46 21.18
C GLY A 98 7.73 -1.52 21.31
#